data_AF-A0A7S2DBI8-F1
#
_entry.id   AF-A0A7S2DBI8-F1
#
_cell.length_a   1.000
_cell.length_b   1.000
_cell.length_c   1.000
_cell.angle_alpha   90.00
_cell.angle_beta   90.00
_cell.angle_gamma   90.00
#
_symmetry.space_group_name_H-M   'P 1'
#
loop_
_entity.id
_entity.type
_entity.pdbx_description
1 polymer ?
#
loop_
_entity_poly.entity_id
_entity_poly.type
_entity_poly.pdbx_seq_one_letter_code
_entity_poly.pdbx_strand_id
1 'polypeptide(L)'
;LGDAPGEAIVSATFVEVYNERIRDLLRENCPTLDLREDPLRGPCIAGVSEVPTKTAERVMQLVRLGNERRTEERTAANPVSSRSHAVLQLHVEIPLPPQK
;
A
#
# COMPACT_ATOMS: atom_id res chain seq x y z
N LEU A 1 -1.99 -12.65 -22.75
CA LEU A 1 -2.72 -13.34 -21.68
C LEU A 1 -3.73 -12.33 -21.17
N GLY A 2 -4.94 -12.35 -21.72
CA GLY A 2 -5.93 -11.29 -21.55
C GLY A 2 -6.78 -11.51 -20.31
N ASP A 3 -6.98 -10.45 -19.52
CA ASP A 3 -7.95 -10.42 -18.42
C ASP A 3 -9.36 -10.67 -18.98
N ALA A 4 -10.14 -11.51 -18.28
CA ALA A 4 -11.50 -11.83 -18.68
C ALA A 4 -12.42 -10.61 -18.49
N PRO A 5 -13.42 -10.38 -19.36
CA PRO A 5 -14.40 -9.32 -19.15
C PRO A 5 -15.15 -9.56 -17.83
N GLY A 6 -14.96 -8.66 -16.86
CA GLY A 6 -15.54 -8.75 -15.51
C GLY A 6 -14.55 -9.16 -14.40
N GLU A 7 -13.26 -9.35 -14.70
CA GLU A 7 -12.26 -9.63 -13.68
C GLU A 7 -11.99 -8.35 -12.86
N ALA A 8 -12.12 -8.46 -11.53
CA ALA A 8 -11.84 -7.34 -10.63
C ALA A 8 -10.33 -7.05 -10.62
N ILE A 9 -9.96 -5.79 -10.83
CA ILE A 9 -8.58 -5.33 -10.72
C ILE A 9 -8.33 -5.04 -9.24
N VAL A 10 -7.38 -5.75 -8.65
CA VAL A 10 -7.01 -5.55 -7.25
C VAL A 10 -5.57 -5.05 -7.19
N SER A 11 -5.36 -3.98 -6.43
CA SER A 11 -4.05 -3.44 -6.11
C SER A 11 -3.90 -3.25 -4.60
N ALA A 12 -2.65 -3.30 -4.13
CA ALA A 12 -2.30 -3.17 -2.73
C ALA A 12 -1.32 -2.03 -2.53
N THR A 13 -1.55 -1.26 -1.46
CA THR A 13 -0.63 -0.25 -0.93
C THR A 13 -0.34 -0.62 0.52
N PHE A 14 0.89 -0.45 0.98
CA PHE A 14 1.24 -0.71 2.37
C PHE A 14 2.16 0.38 2.89
N VAL A 15 1.68 1.14 3.87
CA VAL A 15 2.39 2.31 4.41
C VAL A 15 2.54 2.23 5.91
N GLU A 16 3.54 2.91 6.44
CA GLU A 16 3.68 3.19 7.86
C GLU A 16 3.42 4.66 8.13
N VAL A 17 2.65 4.95 9.17
CA VAL A 17 2.46 6.29 9.71
C VAL A 17 3.22 6.39 11.02
N TYR A 18 4.22 7.26 11.06
CA TYR A 18 5.04 7.52 12.24
C TYR A 18 5.34 9.01 12.35
N ASN A 19 5.02 9.62 13.50
CA ASN A 19 5.26 11.05 13.76
C ASN A 19 4.76 11.95 12.61
N GLU A 20 3.51 11.74 12.20
CA GLU A 20 2.84 12.46 11.09
C GLU A 20 3.50 12.31 9.72
N ARG A 21 4.50 11.43 9.59
CA ARG A 21 5.14 11.07 8.33
C ARG A 21 4.62 9.74 7.82
N ILE A 22 4.29 9.71 6.54
CA ILE A 22 3.85 8.49 5.84
C ILE A 22 5.07 7.91 5.14
N ARG A 23 5.28 6.60 5.22
CA ARG A 23 6.38 5.91 4.54
C ARG A 23 5.88 4.73 3.73
N ASP A 24 6.43 4.54 2.56
CA ASP A 24 6.09 3.42 1.68
C ASP A 24 6.85 2.16 2.08
N LEU A 25 6.16 1.16 2.64
CA LEU A 25 6.80 -0.10 3.04
C LEU A 25 7.02 -1.04 1.83
N LEU A 26 6.42 -0.75 0.67
CA LEU A 26 6.56 -1.57 -0.55
C LEU A 26 7.72 -1.11 -1.45
N ARG A 27 8.35 0.04 -1.17
CA ARG A 27 9.56 0.50 -1.87
C ARG A 27 10.84 0.22 -1.09
N GLU A 28 11.92 0.06 -1.82
CA GLU A 28 13.27 0.10 -1.25
C GLU A 28 13.53 1.48 -0.62
N ASN A 29 14.29 1.50 0.48
CA ASN A 29 14.61 2.69 1.27
C ASN A 29 13.43 3.39 1.96
N CYS A 30 12.23 2.80 1.96
CA CYS A 30 11.03 3.28 2.66
C CYS A 30 10.83 4.81 2.60
N PRO A 31 10.71 5.41 1.39
CA PRO A 31 10.68 6.86 1.23
C PRO A 31 9.52 7.45 2.00
N THR A 32 9.74 8.63 2.57
CA THR A 32 8.68 9.44 3.17
C THR A 32 7.84 10.07 2.06
N LEU A 33 6.52 9.99 2.20
CA LEU A 33 5.53 10.45 1.23
C LEU A 33 4.70 11.59 1.83
N ASP A 34 4.25 12.48 0.94
CA ASP A 34 3.37 13.58 1.29
C ASP A 34 1.90 13.23 1.04
N LEU A 35 1.02 13.67 1.94
CA LEU A 35 -0.42 13.62 1.74
C LEU A 35 -0.85 14.75 0.79
N ARG A 36 -1.73 14.44 -0.15
CA ARG A 36 -2.34 15.37 -1.10
C ARG A 36 -3.85 15.19 -1.14
N GLU A 37 -4.56 16.11 -1.77
CA GLU A 37 -5.98 15.99 -2.06
C GLU A 37 -6.19 15.73 -3.56
N ASP A 38 -6.88 14.65 -3.89
CA ASP A 38 -7.40 14.38 -5.22
C ASP A 38 -8.86 14.89 -5.31
N PRO A 39 -9.24 15.65 -6.34
CA PRO A 39 -10.59 16.22 -6.46
C PRO A 39 -11.72 15.18 -6.53
N LEU A 40 -11.42 13.95 -6.97
CA LEU A 40 -12.39 12.89 -7.17
C LEU A 40 -12.33 11.83 -6.05
N ARG A 41 -11.12 11.51 -5.57
CA ARG A 41 -10.86 10.43 -4.62
C ARG A 41 -10.66 10.93 -3.18
N GLY A 42 -10.58 12.24 -2.97
CA GLY A 42 -10.29 12.84 -1.66
C GLY A 42 -8.79 12.71 -1.29
N PRO A 43 -8.43 12.64 0.00
CA PRO A 43 -7.05 12.60 0.42
C PRO A 43 -6.31 11.37 -0.14
N CYS A 44 -5.20 11.60 -0.84
CA CYS A 44 -4.37 10.60 -1.49
C CYS A 44 -2.90 10.76 -1.11
N ILE A 45 -2.11 9.68 -1.15
CA ILE A 45 -0.68 9.72 -0.82
C ILE A 45 0.11 9.86 -2.13
N ALA A 46 0.84 10.96 -2.27
CA ALA A 46 1.58 11.23 -3.50
C ALA A 46 2.78 10.29 -3.66
N GLY A 47 2.83 9.56 -4.78
CA GLY A 47 3.95 8.68 -5.10
C GLY A 47 4.00 7.38 -4.29
N VAL A 48 2.89 7.02 -3.63
CA VAL A 48 2.72 5.71 -2.98
C VAL A 48 2.75 4.60 -4.02
N SER A 49 3.40 3.49 -3.67
CA SER A 49 3.43 2.31 -4.52
C SER A 49 2.12 1.57 -4.45
N GLU A 50 1.55 1.39 -5.63
CA GLU A 50 0.38 0.58 -5.86
C GLU A 50 0.81 -0.68 -6.62
N VAL A 51 0.78 -1.82 -5.93
CA VAL A 51 1.23 -3.10 -6.49
C VAL A 51 0.01 -3.90 -6.91
N PRO A 52 -0.16 -4.25 -8.20
CA PRO A 52 -1.23 -5.14 -8.63
C PRO A 52 -1.11 -6.52 -7.95
N THR A 53 -2.21 -7.03 -7.42
CA THR A 53 -2.26 -8.32 -6.72
C THR A 53 -3.45 -9.13 -7.17
N LYS A 54 -3.23 -10.35 -7.66
CA LYS A 54 -4.33 -11.24 -8.10
C LYS A 54 -4.68 -12.34 -7.11
N THR A 55 -3.83 -12.59 -6.10
CA THR A 55 -4.02 -13.69 -5.15
C THR A 55 -3.73 -13.27 -3.72
N ALA A 56 -4.34 -13.99 -2.76
CA ALA A 56 -4.11 -13.77 -1.34
C ALA A 56 -2.65 -14.03 -0.95
N GLU A 57 -1.98 -15.01 -1.57
CA GLU A 57 -0.57 -15.31 -1.33
C GLU A 57 0.30 -14.12 -1.70
N ARG A 58 0.00 -13.43 -2.81
CA ARG A 58 0.74 -12.24 -3.22
C ARG A 58 0.59 -11.11 -2.21
N VAL A 59 -0.63 -10.89 -1.70
CA VAL A 59 -0.88 -9.89 -0.64
C VAL A 59 -0.11 -10.25 0.62
N MET A 60 -0.12 -11.51 1.04
CA MET A 60 0.63 -11.98 2.20
C MET A 60 2.15 -11.81 2.05
N GLN A 61 2.69 -11.98 0.84
CA GLN A 61 4.10 -11.67 0.56
C GLN A 61 4.41 -10.18 0.73
N LEU A 62 3.54 -9.29 0.25
CA LEU A 62 3.70 -7.84 0.43
C LEU A 62 3.64 -7.45 1.91
N VAL A 63 2.76 -8.08 2.69
CA VAL A 63 2.67 -7.86 4.14
C VAL A 63 3.96 -8.30 4.85
N ARG A 64 4.53 -9.46 4.48
CA ARG A 64 5.80 -9.93 5.05
C ARG A 64 6.93 -8.98 4.70
N LEU A 65 7.08 -8.64 3.42
CA LEU A 65 8.08 -7.70 2.92
C LEU A 65 8.00 -6.33 3.63
N GLY A 66 6.81 -5.76 3.74
CA GLY A 66 6.63 -4.46 4.40
C GLY A 66 6.92 -4.53 5.90
N ASN A 67 6.61 -5.65 6.56
CA ASN A 67 6.96 -5.86 7.97
C ASN A 67 8.45 -6.05 8.21
N GLU A 68 9.17 -6.71 7.31
CA GLU A 68 10.63 -6.84 7.35
C GLU A 68 11.30 -5.48 7.23
N ARG A 69 10.89 -4.67 6.24
CA ARG A 69 11.42 -3.30 6.05
C ARG A 69 11.09 -2.36 7.20
N ARG A 70 9.89 -2.50 7.78
CA ARG A 70 9.53 -1.84 9.05
C ARG A 70 10.42 -2.27 10.21
N THR A 71 11.02 -3.46 10.15
CA THR A 71 11.90 -4.02 11.18
C THR A 71 13.36 -3.60 10.95
N GLU A 72 13.85 -3.51 9.71
CA GLU A 72 15.22 -3.10 9.40
C GLU A 72 15.57 -1.71 9.94
N GLU A 73 14.63 -0.76 9.93
CA GLU A 73 14.82 0.55 10.57
C GLU A 73 14.79 0.52 12.12
N ARG A 74 14.28 -0.56 12.74
CA ARG A 74 14.25 -0.69 14.21
C ARG A 74 15.64 -0.81 14.83
N THR A 75 16.67 -1.03 14.01
CA THR A 75 18.05 -1.27 14.45
C THR A 75 18.81 0.00 14.86
N ALA A 76 18.22 1.20 14.79
CA ALA A 76 18.96 2.45 15.01
C ALA A 76 18.95 3.02 16.45
N ALA A 77 17.86 3.00 17.23
CA ALA A 77 17.92 3.57 18.60
C ALA A 77 16.70 3.38 19.54
N ASN A 78 15.49 3.03 19.08
CA ASN A 78 14.32 3.08 19.97
C ASN A 78 13.27 2.00 19.66
N PRO A 79 12.71 1.30 20.67
CA PRO A 79 11.60 0.37 20.50
C PRO A 79 10.29 1.16 20.35
N VAL A 80 9.98 1.64 19.14
CA VAL A 80 8.80 2.48 18.86
C VAL A 80 7.67 1.70 18.19
N SER A 81 7.53 0.40 18.47
CA SER A 81 6.43 -0.41 17.89
C SER A 81 5.04 -0.01 18.38
N SER A 82 4.94 0.82 19.41
CA SER A 82 3.68 1.32 19.99
C SER A 82 3.20 2.65 19.38
N ARG A 83 4.04 3.37 18.63
CA ARG A 83 3.70 4.71 18.10
C ARG A 83 3.69 4.79 16.58
N SER A 84 4.04 3.71 15.87
CA SER A 84 3.86 3.63 14.42
C SER A 84 2.67 2.73 14.07
N HIS A 85 1.86 3.19 13.12
CA HIS A 85 0.71 2.46 12.61
C HIS A 85 1.04 1.95 11.20
N ALA A 86 0.91 0.65 10.98
CA ALA A 86 1.05 0.06 9.65
C ALA A 86 -0.34 -0.09 9.01
N VAL A 87 -0.52 0.43 7.80
CA VAL A 87 -1.80 0.51 7.10
C VAL A 87 -1.67 -0.18 5.75
N LEU A 88 -2.27 -1.36 5.64
CA LEU A 88 -2.47 -2.06 4.36
C LEU A 88 -3.81 -1.62 3.79
N GLN A 89 -3.81 -1.12 2.56
CA GLN A 89 -5.01 -0.79 1.82
C GLN A 89 -5.06 -1.59 0.52
N LEU A 90 -6.19 -2.27 0.31
CA LEU A 90 -6.52 -2.95 -0.94
C LEU A 90 -7.51 -2.11 -1.71
N HIS A 91 -7.20 -1.82 -2.96
CA HIS A 91 -8.10 -1.14 -3.88
C HIS A 91 -8.64 -2.17 -4.87
N VAL A 92 -9.97 -2.24 -4.98
CA VAL A 92 -10.68 -3.22 -5.81
C VAL A 92 -11.53 -2.45 -6.80
N GLU A 93 -11.18 -2.52 -8.08
CA GLU A 93 -11.95 -1.96 -9.17
C GLU A 93 -12.70 -3.10 -9.87
N ILE A 94 -14.03 -3.05 -9.84
CA ILE A 94 -14.88 -3.98 -10.57
C ILE A 94 -15.37 -3.27 -11.82
N PRO A 95 -14.92 -3.66 -13.02
CA PRO A 95 -15.42 -3.05 -14.26
C PRO A 95 -16.93 -3.30 -14.36
N LEU A 96 -17.70 -2.23 -14.53
CA LEU A 96 -19.14 -2.34 -14.75
C LEU A 96 -19.40 -3.15 -16.02
N PRO A 97 -20.39 -4.06 -16.01
CA PRO A 97 -20.78 -4.75 -17.23
C PRO A 97 -21.22 -3.71 -18.27
N PRO A 98 -20.86 -3.88 -19.56
CA PRO A 98 -21.28 -2.97 -20.61
C PRO A 98 -22.82 -2.91 -20.64
N GLN A 99 -23.38 -1.70 -20.54
CA GLN A 99 -24.82 -1.51 -20.71
C GLN A 99 -25.15 -1.62 -22.20
N LYS A 100 -26.13 -2.47 -22.53
CA LYS A 100 -26.61 -2.73 -23.88
C LYS A 100 -27.47 -1.59 -24.42
#